data_AF-A0A2D7KZ37-F1
#
_entry.id   AF-A0A2D7KZ37-F1
#
_cell.length_a   1.000
_cell.length_b   1.000
_cell.length_c   1.000
_cell.angle_alpha   90.00
_cell.angle_beta   90.00
_cell.angle_gamma   90.00
#
_symmetry.space_group_name_H-M   'P 1'
#
loop_
_entity.id
_entity.type
_entity.pdbx_description
1 polymer ?
#
loop_
_entity_poly.entity_id
_entity_poly.type
_entity_poly.pdbx_seq_one_letter_code
_entity_poly.pdbx_strand_id
1 'polypeptide(L)'
;MDTILIGPGHVAIAADRLRAAMLKRLGIPMFLGGKVKIRLNPTLNPMATVPVVTVRHLSGYSYELTLPCEIEASKLVRALVQVTLLDLTNRKPQLRDIHVPFWLTVGLTQILLSQPDLVLVLKKPESNGKEMVAEEVVRTVRRHDPFFRVRARLSSRRAFDFSEIAMPSPAHIRGENWKDFQACSNLLVDRLLALPIGEQRLQRMIRLLPDSLNWQTAFLKVYGDLFTDMLEVEKWWAVMIVQFTGQNQYQNWTLLEAVEKLENLLKLPAEIKLSDADSPFDAEITIQQALRGWDFEVQKSTFQQKINQLIVARLKMPRQLIPFVNEYGRIIETYVVQRTQIQSFKPRRGQARPKVAPIIDQTIRLLDGADRRLVLFKPKVLTPKPTKQPSQSLN
;
A
#
# COMPACT_ATOMS: atom_id res chain seq x y z
N MET A 1 -23.83 3.39 -3.74
CA MET A 1 -22.88 4.42 -4.21
C MET A 1 -23.49 5.75 -3.86
N ASP A 2 -22.71 6.67 -3.30
CA ASP A 2 -23.24 7.96 -2.84
C ASP A 2 -23.28 8.94 -4.02
N THR A 3 -24.43 9.03 -4.68
CA THR A 3 -24.74 10.08 -5.66
C THR A 3 -25.12 11.38 -4.95
N ILE A 4 -24.89 12.49 -5.62
CA ILE A 4 -25.09 13.85 -5.12
C ILE A 4 -25.93 14.62 -6.13
N LEU A 5 -26.86 15.45 -5.65
CA LEU A 5 -27.63 16.35 -6.50
C LEU A 5 -26.87 17.67 -6.65
N ILE A 6 -26.73 18.11 -7.90
CA ILE A 6 -25.97 19.30 -8.25
C ILE A 6 -26.84 20.35 -8.92
N GLY A 7 -26.68 21.60 -8.47
CA GLY A 7 -27.31 22.78 -9.08
C GLY A 7 -26.26 23.74 -9.66
N PRO A 8 -26.62 24.63 -10.60
CA PRO A 8 -25.65 25.44 -11.34
C PRO A 8 -24.71 26.27 -10.45
N GLY A 9 -25.25 26.98 -9.45
CA GLY A 9 -24.43 27.80 -8.54
C GLY A 9 -23.48 26.96 -7.66
N HIS A 10 -23.96 25.81 -7.18
CA HIS A 10 -23.17 24.89 -6.36
C HIS A 10 -21.98 24.30 -7.13
N VAL A 11 -22.20 23.93 -8.40
CA VAL A 11 -21.14 23.35 -9.24
C VAL A 11 -20.06 24.38 -9.57
N ALA A 12 -20.43 25.64 -9.80
CA ALA A 12 -19.48 26.72 -10.01
C ALA A 12 -18.57 26.92 -8.78
N ILE A 13 -19.17 27.02 -7.58
CA ILE A 13 -18.42 27.15 -6.33
C ILE A 13 -17.51 25.94 -6.09
N ALA A 14 -18.01 24.72 -6.34
CA ALA A 14 -17.22 23.50 -6.22
C ALA A 14 -16.04 23.48 -7.21
N ALA A 15 -16.24 23.94 -8.44
CA ALA A 15 -15.18 24.05 -9.45
C ALA A 15 -14.07 25.00 -9.02
N ASP A 16 -14.42 26.19 -8.50
CA ASP A 16 -13.44 27.17 -8.03
C ASP A 16 -12.65 26.67 -6.82
N ARG A 17 -13.34 26.10 -5.82
CA ARG A 17 -12.70 25.53 -4.63
C ARG A 17 -11.75 24.39 -4.98
N LEU A 18 -12.18 23.49 -5.89
CA LEU A 18 -11.37 22.36 -6.33
C LEU A 18 -10.16 22.82 -7.12
N ARG A 19 -10.33 23.77 -8.04
CA ARG A 19 -9.22 24.38 -8.78
C ARG A 19 -8.21 24.99 -7.82
N ALA A 20 -8.66 25.78 -6.84
CA ALA A 20 -7.78 26.39 -5.84
C ALA A 20 -7.04 25.33 -5.00
N ALA A 21 -7.73 24.30 -4.53
CA ALA A 21 -7.14 23.20 -3.75
C ALA A 21 -6.09 22.42 -4.57
N MET A 22 -6.37 22.16 -5.85
CA MET A 22 -5.46 21.48 -6.75
C MET A 22 -4.22 22.33 -7.05
N LEU A 23 -4.39 23.61 -7.36
CA LEU A 23 -3.26 24.52 -7.62
C LEU A 23 -2.38 24.67 -6.38
N LYS A 24 -3.00 24.81 -5.19
CA LYS A 24 -2.28 24.81 -3.92
C LYS A 24 -1.49 23.53 -3.71
N ARG A 25 -2.08 22.35 -3.97
CA ARG A 25 -1.38 21.05 -3.84
C ARG A 25 -0.23 20.90 -4.82
N LEU A 26 -0.32 21.53 -5.98
CA LEU A 26 0.76 21.54 -6.96
C LEU A 26 1.79 22.64 -6.70
N GLY A 27 1.61 23.53 -5.72
CA GLY A 27 2.50 24.69 -5.49
C GLY A 27 2.41 25.75 -6.59
N ILE A 28 1.28 25.83 -7.30
CA ILE A 28 1.04 26.78 -8.41
C ILE A 28 0.22 27.96 -7.89
N PRO A 29 0.63 29.22 -8.12
CA PRO A 29 -0.18 30.38 -7.77
C PRO A 29 -1.47 30.41 -8.61
N MET A 30 -2.54 30.99 -8.05
CA MET A 30 -3.78 31.21 -8.79
C MET A 30 -3.51 32.04 -10.05
N PHE A 31 -4.13 31.64 -11.16
CA PHE A 31 -4.03 32.34 -12.44
C PHE A 31 -5.36 32.29 -13.17
N LEU A 32 -5.59 33.27 -14.04
CA LEU A 32 -6.77 33.32 -14.89
C LEU A 32 -6.67 32.25 -15.98
N GLY A 33 -7.64 31.33 -15.99
CA GLY A 33 -7.71 30.22 -16.93
C GLY A 33 -8.60 30.46 -18.14
N GLY A 34 -8.69 29.45 -19.00
CA GLY A 34 -9.70 29.37 -20.05
C GLY A 34 -11.13 29.31 -19.49
N LYS A 35 -12.11 29.69 -20.32
CA LYS A 35 -13.53 29.71 -19.92
C LYS A 35 -14.04 28.27 -19.77
N VAL A 36 -14.68 27.96 -18.64
CA VAL A 36 -15.32 26.65 -18.40
C VAL A 36 -16.84 26.81 -18.48
N LYS A 37 -17.50 26.08 -19.38
CA LYS A 37 -18.96 26.02 -19.49
C LYS A 37 -19.43 24.67 -18.98
N ILE A 38 -20.30 24.70 -17.97
CA ILE A 38 -20.88 23.48 -17.39
C ILE A 38 -22.38 23.49 -17.66
N ARG A 39 -22.86 22.50 -18.40
CA ARG A 39 -24.28 22.30 -18.71
C ARG A 39 -24.82 21.16 -17.86
N LEU A 40 -25.90 21.40 -17.14
CA LEU A 40 -26.61 20.35 -16.41
C LEU A 40 -27.74 19.83 -17.29
N ASN A 41 -27.78 18.51 -17.52
CA ASN A 41 -28.81 17.87 -18.30
C ASN A 41 -29.52 16.79 -17.44
N PRO A 42 -30.79 17.01 -17.05
CA PRO A 42 -31.52 16.07 -16.21
C PRO A 42 -31.83 14.73 -16.88
N THR A 43 -31.74 14.64 -18.22
CA THR A 43 -32.02 13.39 -18.95
C THR A 43 -30.83 12.45 -19.02
N LEU A 44 -29.63 12.90 -18.60
CA LEU A 44 -28.45 12.06 -18.60
C LEU A 44 -28.47 11.06 -17.45
N ASN A 45 -28.05 9.84 -17.75
CA ASN A 45 -27.87 8.81 -16.75
C ASN A 45 -26.81 9.24 -15.72
N PRO A 46 -27.08 9.19 -14.40
CA PRO A 46 -26.10 9.45 -13.34
C PRO A 46 -24.81 8.61 -13.43
N MET A 47 -24.91 7.43 -14.06
CA MET A 47 -23.80 6.52 -14.31
C MET A 47 -23.01 6.84 -15.58
N ALA A 48 -23.47 7.76 -16.43
CA ALA A 48 -22.79 8.11 -17.67
C ALA A 48 -21.36 8.61 -17.45
N THR A 49 -20.53 8.47 -18.47
CA THR A 49 -19.21 9.11 -18.52
C THR A 49 -19.38 10.61 -18.71
N VAL A 50 -18.50 11.39 -18.09
CA VAL A 50 -18.47 12.84 -18.25
C VAL A 50 -17.31 13.18 -19.18
N PRO A 51 -17.56 13.42 -20.48
CA PRO A 51 -16.52 13.85 -21.39
C PRO A 51 -16.17 15.32 -21.12
N VAL A 52 -14.88 15.63 -21.19
CA VAL A 52 -14.38 17.01 -21.18
C VAL A 52 -14.07 17.41 -22.61
N VAL A 53 -14.85 18.33 -23.17
CA VAL A 53 -14.65 18.82 -24.54
C VAL A 53 -13.77 20.06 -24.49
N THR A 54 -12.66 20.03 -25.21
CA THR A 54 -11.78 21.20 -25.35
C THR A 54 -12.10 21.90 -26.66
N VAL A 55 -12.47 23.17 -26.60
CA VAL A 55 -12.76 24.01 -27.76
C VAL A 55 -11.68 25.07 -27.88
N ARG A 56 -11.03 25.11 -29.05
CA ARG A 56 -9.99 26.07 -29.37
C ARG A 56 -10.58 27.31 -30.02
N HIS A 57 -10.19 28.48 -29.52
CA HIS A 57 -10.53 29.79 -30.06
C HIS A 57 -9.25 30.56 -30.41
N LEU A 58 -9.39 31.65 -31.17
CA LEU A 58 -8.29 32.59 -31.43
C LEU A 58 -7.75 33.21 -30.12
N SER A 59 -8.62 33.45 -29.14
CA SER A 59 -8.28 34.06 -27.85
C SER A 59 -7.83 33.06 -26.78
N GLY A 60 -7.69 31.77 -27.11
CA GLY A 60 -7.31 30.71 -26.18
C GLY A 60 -8.29 29.53 -26.16
N TYR A 61 -8.38 28.84 -25.03
CA TYR A 61 -9.17 27.61 -24.90
C TYR A 61 -10.40 27.82 -24.03
N SER A 62 -11.47 27.09 -24.35
CA SER A 62 -12.62 26.90 -23.46
C SER A 62 -12.94 25.44 -23.28
N TYR A 63 -13.44 25.07 -22.11
CA TYR A 63 -13.78 23.70 -21.76
C TYR A 63 -15.28 23.57 -21.59
N GLU A 64 -15.89 22.58 -22.22
CA GLU A 64 -17.31 22.30 -22.10
C GLU A 64 -17.53 20.94 -21.43
N LEU A 65 -18.40 20.94 -20.42
CA LEU A 65 -18.81 19.77 -19.65
C LEU A 65 -20.33 19.66 -19.69
N THR A 66 -20.85 18.47 -19.99
CA THR A 66 -22.28 18.16 -19.81
C THR A 66 -22.41 17.14 -18.69
N LEU A 67 -23.09 17.50 -17.61
CA LEU A 67 -23.24 16.69 -16.40
C LEU A 67 -24.70 16.29 -16.18
N PRO A 68 -24.98 15.08 -15.67
CA PRO A 68 -26.29 14.77 -15.12
C PRO A 68 -26.55 15.61 -13.85
N CYS A 69 -27.82 15.90 -13.54
CA CYS A 69 -28.19 16.62 -12.32
C CYS A 69 -27.89 15.81 -11.04
N GLU A 70 -27.84 14.49 -11.16
CA GLU A 70 -27.38 13.57 -10.13
C GLU A 70 -26.11 12.89 -10.62
N ILE A 71 -25.02 12.98 -9.85
CA ILE A 71 -23.70 12.46 -10.25
C ILE A 71 -22.98 11.84 -9.05
N GLU A 72 -22.05 10.93 -9.27
CA GLU A 72 -21.11 10.51 -8.23
C GLU A 72 -20.08 11.62 -7.94
N ALA A 73 -19.86 11.96 -6.66
CA ALA A 73 -18.89 12.99 -6.27
C ALA A 73 -17.49 12.75 -6.85
N SER A 74 -17.04 11.50 -6.89
CA SER A 74 -15.72 11.15 -7.44
C SER A 74 -15.61 11.44 -8.94
N LYS A 75 -16.71 11.29 -9.70
CA LYS A 75 -16.76 11.60 -11.13
C LYS A 75 -16.74 13.09 -11.39
N LEU A 76 -17.48 13.87 -10.60
CA LEU A 76 -17.46 15.34 -10.67
C LEU A 76 -16.05 15.86 -10.41
N VAL A 77 -15.43 15.43 -9.30
CA VAL A 77 -14.08 15.85 -8.93
C VAL A 77 -13.08 15.48 -10.03
N ARG A 78 -13.16 14.27 -10.58
CA ARG A 78 -12.28 13.83 -11.67
C ARG A 78 -12.40 14.67 -12.93
N ALA A 79 -13.63 15.02 -13.33
CA ALA A 79 -13.86 15.87 -14.50
C ALA A 79 -13.27 17.28 -14.30
N LEU A 80 -13.42 17.87 -13.12
CA LEU A 80 -12.88 19.18 -12.78
C LEU A 80 -11.34 19.17 -12.67
N VAL A 81 -10.76 18.09 -12.13
CA VAL A 81 -9.30 17.87 -12.16
C VAL A 81 -8.81 17.81 -13.60
N GLN A 82 -9.49 17.06 -14.47
CA GLN A 82 -9.11 16.96 -15.88
C GLN A 82 -9.17 18.32 -16.59
N VAL A 83 -10.21 19.12 -16.38
CA VAL A 83 -10.29 20.50 -16.90
C VAL A 83 -9.11 21.34 -16.41
N THR A 84 -8.79 21.28 -15.12
CA THR A 84 -7.69 22.07 -14.54
C THR A 84 -6.33 21.65 -15.10
N LEU A 85 -6.10 20.35 -15.29
CA LEU A 85 -4.88 19.84 -15.94
C LEU A 85 -4.80 20.30 -17.40
N LEU A 86 -5.91 20.23 -18.15
CA LEU A 86 -5.95 20.72 -19.53
C LEU A 86 -5.72 22.23 -19.62
N ASP A 87 -6.22 23.02 -18.68
CA ASP A 87 -6.01 24.46 -18.63
C ASP A 87 -4.56 24.82 -18.28
N LEU A 88 -3.90 24.00 -17.46
CA LEU A 88 -2.47 24.12 -17.18
C LEU A 88 -1.60 23.80 -18.39
N THR A 89 -2.01 22.84 -19.23
CA THR A 89 -1.25 22.46 -20.43
C THR A 89 -1.52 23.39 -21.62
N ASN A 90 -2.77 23.80 -21.84
CA ASN A 90 -3.21 24.59 -23.00
C ASN A 90 -2.96 26.11 -22.84
N ARG A 91 -1.83 26.51 -22.26
CA ARG A 91 -1.48 27.94 -22.13
C ARG A 91 -1.09 28.60 -23.45
N LYS A 92 -0.70 27.81 -24.44
CA LYS A 92 -0.36 28.28 -25.78
C LYS A 92 -1.25 27.57 -26.80
N PRO A 93 -1.68 28.25 -27.88
CA PRO A 93 -2.39 27.59 -28.97
C PRO A 93 -1.52 26.49 -29.60
N GLN A 94 -2.05 25.28 -29.65
CA GLN A 94 -1.39 24.11 -30.19
C GLN A 94 -2.25 23.42 -31.26
N LEU A 95 -1.59 22.85 -32.25
CA LEU A 95 -2.23 22.09 -33.34
C LEU A 95 -2.58 20.65 -32.94
N ARG A 96 -1.96 20.13 -31.88
CA ARG A 96 -2.12 18.74 -31.44
C ARG A 96 -2.90 18.65 -30.13
N ASP A 97 -3.70 17.61 -30.00
CA ASP A 97 -4.36 17.26 -28.75
C ASP A 97 -3.34 16.81 -27.69
N ILE A 98 -3.49 17.37 -26.50
CA ILE A 98 -2.61 17.08 -25.36
C ILE A 98 -3.18 15.92 -24.57
N HIS A 99 -2.42 14.84 -24.46
CA HIS A 99 -2.78 13.68 -23.66
C HIS A 99 -2.15 13.76 -22.27
N VAL A 100 -2.97 14.08 -21.28
CA VAL A 100 -2.61 14.00 -19.86
C VAL A 100 -2.67 12.53 -19.41
N PRO A 101 -1.65 11.99 -18.70
CA PRO A 101 -1.69 10.63 -18.21
C PRO A 101 -2.91 10.38 -17.32
N PHE A 102 -3.63 9.29 -17.55
CA PHE A 102 -4.86 9.03 -16.81
C PHE A 102 -4.62 8.81 -15.31
N TRP A 103 -3.51 8.16 -14.95
CA TRP A 103 -3.10 7.97 -13.55
C TRP A 103 -2.87 9.29 -12.82
N LEU A 104 -2.44 10.35 -13.52
CA LEU A 104 -2.23 11.67 -12.91
C LEU A 104 -3.59 12.31 -12.56
N THR A 105 -4.53 12.29 -13.49
CA THR A 105 -5.90 12.76 -13.28
C THR A 105 -6.56 12.00 -12.13
N VAL A 106 -6.45 10.66 -12.12
CA VAL A 106 -7.06 9.82 -11.09
C VAL A 106 -6.38 9.98 -9.74
N GLY A 107 -5.04 10.04 -9.68
CA GLY A 107 -4.31 10.21 -8.44
C GLY A 107 -4.60 11.55 -7.77
N LEU A 108 -4.59 12.65 -8.53
CA LEU A 108 -4.98 13.97 -8.01
C LEU A 108 -6.44 13.99 -7.55
N THR A 109 -7.35 13.32 -8.26
CA THR A 109 -8.74 13.14 -7.83
C THR A 109 -8.79 12.49 -6.44
N GLN A 110 -8.05 11.40 -6.21
CA GLN A 110 -8.04 10.71 -4.92
C GLN A 110 -7.41 11.53 -3.80
N ILE A 111 -6.33 12.27 -4.09
CA ILE A 111 -5.70 13.18 -3.14
C ILE A 111 -6.71 14.24 -2.68
N LEU A 112 -7.42 14.88 -3.62
CA LEU A 112 -8.42 15.92 -3.32
C LEU A 112 -9.61 15.36 -2.55
N LEU A 113 -10.13 14.19 -2.94
CA LEU A 113 -11.23 13.53 -2.21
C LEU A 113 -10.85 13.10 -0.79
N SER A 114 -9.55 12.96 -0.50
CA SER A 114 -9.04 12.62 0.83
C SER A 114 -8.78 13.85 1.70
N GLN A 115 -8.91 15.07 1.17
CA GLN A 115 -8.70 16.30 1.94
C GLN A 115 -9.90 16.59 2.85
N PRO A 116 -9.67 16.81 4.15
CA PRO A 116 -10.74 17.12 5.11
C PRO A 116 -11.41 18.47 4.86
N ASP A 117 -10.68 19.41 4.27
CA ASP A 117 -11.13 20.79 4.08
C ASP A 117 -11.81 21.02 2.73
N LEU A 118 -11.84 20.00 1.85
CA LEU A 118 -12.50 20.11 0.55
C LEU A 118 -14.02 19.96 0.72
N VAL A 119 -14.66 21.08 1.04
CA VAL A 119 -16.12 21.16 1.13
C VAL A 119 -16.72 21.35 -0.26
N LEU A 120 -17.31 20.27 -0.78
CA LEU A 120 -18.20 20.32 -1.93
C LEU A 120 -19.59 20.73 -1.42
N VAL A 121 -20.05 21.92 -1.79
CA VAL A 121 -21.42 22.37 -1.47
C VAL A 121 -22.37 21.59 -2.37
N LEU A 122 -23.14 20.66 -1.81
CA LEU A 122 -23.92 19.67 -2.56
C LEU A 122 -25.24 19.38 -1.83
N LYS A 123 -26.35 19.24 -2.54
CA LYS A 123 -27.63 18.79 -1.95
C LYS A 123 -27.63 17.25 -1.98
N LYS A 124 -27.90 16.58 -0.86
CA LYS A 124 -28.15 15.12 -0.90
C LYS A 124 -29.47 14.86 -1.64
N PRO A 125 -29.59 13.79 -2.43
CA PRO A 125 -30.89 13.34 -2.89
C PRO A 125 -31.75 12.99 -1.66
N GLU A 126 -32.98 13.49 -1.64
CA GLU A 126 -33.91 13.28 -0.54
C GLU A 126 -34.20 11.79 -0.35
N SER A 127 -34.14 11.31 0.90
CA SER A 127 -34.81 10.08 1.31
C SER A 127 -36.07 10.49 2.06
N ASN A 128 -37.24 10.08 1.57
CA ASN A 128 -38.56 10.29 2.18
C ASN A 128 -39.21 11.70 2.09
N GLY A 129 -38.98 12.47 1.02
CA GLY A 129 -39.87 13.57 0.62
C GLY A 129 -40.03 14.72 1.64
N LYS A 130 -39.06 14.88 2.55
CA LYS A 130 -38.94 16.08 3.38
C LYS A 130 -37.79 16.91 2.85
N GLU A 131 -38.15 18.05 2.28
CA GLU A 131 -37.23 19.09 1.86
C GLU A 131 -36.47 19.60 3.09
N MET A 132 -35.20 19.20 3.22
CA MET A 132 -34.29 19.84 4.17
C MET A 132 -33.55 20.97 3.47
N VAL A 133 -33.42 22.09 4.20
CA VAL A 133 -32.54 23.23 3.91
C VAL A 133 -31.22 22.71 3.38
N ALA A 134 -30.71 23.29 2.28
CA ALA A 134 -29.48 22.88 1.59
C ALA A 134 -28.36 22.58 2.60
N GLU A 135 -28.21 21.31 2.96
CA GLU A 135 -27.27 20.89 3.99
C GLU A 135 -25.89 20.95 3.34
N GLU A 136 -25.05 21.89 3.77
CA GLU A 136 -23.64 21.90 3.41
C GLU A 136 -23.08 20.54 3.84
N VAL A 137 -22.81 19.65 2.88
CA VAL A 137 -22.16 18.37 3.16
C VAL A 137 -20.69 18.68 3.48
N VAL A 138 -20.47 19.18 4.69
CA VAL A 138 -19.17 19.20 5.33
C VAL A 138 -18.82 17.75 5.59
N ARG A 139 -18.16 17.09 4.64
CA ARG A 139 -17.42 15.86 4.93
C ARG A 139 -16.26 16.25 5.82
N THR A 140 -16.50 16.43 7.12
CA THR A 140 -15.45 16.43 8.14
C THR A 140 -14.78 15.06 8.10
N VAL A 141 -13.75 14.92 7.27
CA VAL A 141 -12.84 13.78 7.32
C VAL A 141 -12.05 13.99 8.61
N ARG A 142 -12.48 13.35 9.69
CA ARG A 142 -11.69 13.27 10.94
C ARG A 142 -10.27 12.84 10.57
N ARG A 143 -9.25 13.39 11.28
CA ARG A 143 -7.81 13.07 11.16
C ARG A 143 -7.53 11.55 11.19
N HIS A 144 -7.82 10.87 10.10
CA HIS A 144 -7.41 9.50 9.82
C HIS A 144 -6.26 9.60 8.83
N ASP A 145 -5.31 8.66 8.93
CA ASP A 145 -4.29 8.46 7.90
C ASP A 145 -5.00 8.45 6.52
N PRO A 146 -4.74 9.44 5.64
CA PRO A 146 -5.41 9.53 4.33
C PRO A 146 -5.15 8.30 3.47
N PHE A 147 -4.09 7.56 3.79
CA PHE A 147 -3.69 6.33 3.13
C PHE A 147 -4.19 5.06 3.82
N PHE A 148 -4.94 5.12 4.92
CA PHE A 148 -5.41 3.91 5.63
C PHE A 148 -6.14 2.95 4.70
N ARG A 149 -7.11 3.47 3.92
CA ARG A 149 -7.90 2.66 2.97
C ARG A 149 -7.06 2.16 1.80
N VAL A 150 -6.14 2.99 1.32
CA VAL A 150 -5.20 2.65 0.22
C VAL A 150 -4.27 1.52 0.66
N ARG A 151 -3.69 1.63 1.86
CA ARG A 151 -2.81 0.62 2.45
C ARG A 151 -3.54 -0.68 2.72
N ALA A 152 -4.74 -0.63 3.32
CA ALA A 152 -5.56 -1.82 3.55
C ALA A 152 -5.87 -2.56 2.26
N ARG A 153 -6.17 -1.83 1.18
CA ARG A 153 -6.50 -2.38 -0.14
C ARG A 153 -5.27 -2.96 -0.86
N LEU A 154 -4.22 -2.16 -1.00
CA LEU A 154 -3.00 -2.59 -1.68
C LEU A 154 -2.26 -3.69 -0.93
N SER A 155 -2.51 -3.88 0.36
CA SER A 155 -1.91 -5.00 1.11
C SER A 155 -2.76 -6.27 1.13
N SER A 156 -3.98 -6.25 0.58
CA SER A 156 -4.84 -7.43 0.45
C SER A 156 -4.99 -7.91 -0.99
N ARG A 157 -4.64 -7.05 -1.96
CA ARG A 157 -4.72 -7.31 -3.39
C ARG A 157 -3.39 -6.92 -4.03
N ARG A 158 -2.98 -7.61 -5.10
CA ARG A 158 -1.81 -7.24 -5.91
C ARG A 158 -1.95 -5.79 -6.37
N ALA A 159 -0.94 -4.96 -6.11
CA ALA A 159 -0.85 -3.63 -6.71
C ALA A 159 -0.49 -3.75 -8.20
N PHE A 160 -0.98 -2.83 -9.02
CA PHE A 160 -0.63 -2.80 -10.44
C PHE A 160 0.82 -2.36 -10.62
N ASP A 161 1.48 -2.97 -11.60
CA ASP A 161 2.81 -2.59 -12.07
C ASP A 161 2.74 -1.19 -12.71
N PHE A 162 3.89 -0.52 -12.82
CA PHE A 162 3.90 0.85 -13.34
C PHE A 162 3.41 0.89 -14.78
N SER A 163 3.81 -0.07 -15.61
CA SER A 163 3.31 -0.25 -16.98
C SER A 163 1.79 -0.43 -17.06
N GLU A 164 1.20 -1.22 -16.16
CA GLU A 164 -0.26 -1.43 -16.06
C GLU A 164 -1.00 -0.13 -15.68
N ILE A 165 -0.39 0.72 -14.84
CA ILE A 165 -0.93 2.03 -14.44
C ILE A 165 -0.75 3.09 -15.54
N ALA A 166 0.42 3.06 -16.19
CA ALA A 166 0.82 3.98 -17.26
C ALA A 166 -0.07 3.82 -18.50
N MET A 167 -0.45 2.58 -18.82
CA MET A 167 -1.29 2.23 -19.96
C MET A 167 -2.38 1.23 -19.54
N PRO A 168 -3.46 1.70 -18.88
CA PRO A 168 -4.48 0.82 -18.37
C PRO A 168 -5.37 0.27 -19.48
N SER A 169 -5.46 -1.07 -19.58
CA SER A 169 -6.49 -1.75 -20.35
C SER A 169 -7.91 -1.52 -19.79
N PRO A 170 -8.98 -1.76 -20.59
CA PRO A 170 -10.37 -1.68 -20.11
C PRO A 170 -10.70 -2.62 -18.93
N ALA A 171 -9.90 -3.66 -18.69
CA ALA A 171 -10.07 -4.55 -17.54
C ALA A 171 -9.62 -3.89 -16.22
N HIS A 172 -8.67 -2.96 -16.26
CA HIS A 172 -8.22 -2.22 -15.09
C HIS A 172 -9.21 -1.14 -14.64
N ILE A 173 -10.06 -0.66 -15.56
CA ILE A 173 -10.97 0.49 -15.33
C ILE A 173 -12.41 0.01 -15.03
N ARG A 174 -12.58 -1.22 -14.51
CA ARG A 174 -13.90 -1.79 -14.20
C ARG A 174 -13.92 -2.48 -12.82
N GLY A 175 -15.10 -2.49 -12.19
CA GLY A 175 -15.35 -3.24 -10.96
C GLY A 175 -14.36 -2.96 -9.82
N GLU A 176 -13.88 -4.01 -9.16
CA GLU A 176 -12.86 -3.88 -8.10
C GLU A 176 -11.50 -3.43 -8.63
N ASN A 177 -11.15 -3.76 -9.88
CA ASN A 177 -9.89 -3.31 -10.48
C ASN A 177 -9.85 -1.77 -10.61
N TRP A 178 -10.99 -1.13 -10.82
CA TRP A 178 -11.06 0.34 -10.84
C TRP A 178 -10.62 0.95 -9.50
N LYS A 179 -11.04 0.36 -8.39
CA LYS A 179 -10.64 0.81 -7.05
C LYS A 179 -9.16 0.51 -6.79
N ASP A 180 -8.63 -0.59 -7.32
CA ASP A 180 -7.19 -0.92 -7.28
C ASP A 180 -6.38 0.11 -8.07
N PHE A 181 -6.85 0.48 -9.28
CA PHE A 181 -6.25 1.51 -10.13
C PHE A 181 -6.26 2.87 -9.44
N GLN A 182 -7.37 3.25 -8.79
CA GLN A 182 -7.48 4.47 -8.00
C GLN A 182 -6.48 4.49 -6.84
N ALA A 183 -6.36 3.39 -6.11
CA ALA A 183 -5.42 3.26 -4.99
C ALA A 183 -3.96 3.38 -5.46
N CYS A 184 -3.60 2.70 -6.55
CA CYS A 184 -2.27 2.77 -7.14
C CYS A 184 -1.96 4.19 -7.67
N SER A 185 -2.90 4.81 -8.38
CA SER A 185 -2.74 6.17 -8.91
C SER A 185 -2.59 7.22 -7.80
N ASN A 186 -3.35 7.08 -6.71
CA ASN A 186 -3.23 7.95 -5.53
C ASN A 186 -1.81 7.87 -4.95
N LEU A 187 -1.36 6.64 -4.67
CA LEU A 187 -0.03 6.41 -4.14
C LEU A 187 1.07 6.89 -5.10
N LEU A 188 0.95 6.62 -6.39
CA LEU A 188 1.93 7.06 -7.39
C LEU A 188 2.10 8.58 -7.40
N VAL A 189 1.01 9.33 -7.48
CA VAL A 189 1.06 10.80 -7.47
C VAL A 189 1.61 11.31 -6.14
N ASP A 190 1.22 10.73 -5.02
CA ASP A 190 1.75 11.10 -3.71
C ASP A 190 3.27 10.86 -3.61
N ARG A 191 3.76 9.71 -4.07
CA ARG A 191 5.20 9.40 -4.08
C ARG A 191 5.98 10.34 -5.00
N LEU A 192 5.44 10.70 -6.15
CA LEU A 192 6.07 11.68 -7.05
C LEU A 192 6.12 13.08 -6.42
N LEU A 193 5.07 13.50 -5.71
CA LEU A 193 5.05 14.76 -4.98
C LEU A 193 6.02 14.76 -3.79
N ALA A 194 6.26 13.60 -3.16
CA ALA A 194 7.18 13.43 -2.04
C ALA A 194 8.67 13.35 -2.45
N LEU A 195 8.99 13.23 -3.74
CA LEU A 195 10.36 13.30 -4.22
C LEU A 195 10.99 14.68 -3.94
N PRO A 196 12.32 14.80 -3.91
CA PRO A 196 12.98 16.09 -3.82
C PRO A 196 12.50 17.03 -4.92
N ILE A 197 11.96 18.18 -4.50
CA ILE A 197 11.41 19.20 -5.42
C ILE A 197 10.21 18.65 -6.24
N GLY A 198 9.48 17.66 -5.69
CA GLY A 198 8.44 16.89 -6.38
C GLY A 198 7.29 17.74 -6.93
N GLU A 199 6.82 18.74 -6.19
CA GLU A 199 5.82 19.70 -6.68
C GLU A 199 6.30 20.40 -7.96
N GLN A 200 7.49 20.99 -7.94
CA GLN A 200 8.03 21.73 -9.09
C GLN A 200 8.34 20.81 -10.27
N ARG A 201 8.76 19.56 -10.01
CA ARG A 201 8.91 18.53 -11.05
C ARG A 201 7.56 18.24 -11.71
N LEU A 202 6.52 17.94 -10.94
CA LEU A 202 5.21 17.65 -11.51
C LEU A 202 4.63 18.86 -12.27
N GLN A 203 4.81 20.08 -11.75
CA GLN A 203 4.47 21.31 -12.48
C GLN A 203 5.21 21.40 -13.82
N ARG A 204 6.53 21.18 -13.83
CA ARG A 204 7.36 21.24 -15.03
C ARG A 204 6.95 20.18 -16.05
N MET A 205 6.65 18.96 -15.59
CA MET A 205 6.15 17.88 -16.45
C MET A 205 4.85 18.31 -17.13
N ILE A 206 3.86 18.82 -16.37
CA ILE A 206 2.60 19.30 -16.93
C ILE A 206 2.85 20.41 -17.97
N ARG A 207 3.74 21.36 -17.68
CA ARG A 207 4.08 22.45 -18.62
C ARG A 207 4.82 21.96 -19.88
N LEU A 208 5.51 20.82 -19.82
CA LEU A 208 6.25 20.25 -20.96
C LEU A 208 5.42 19.26 -21.80
N LEU A 209 4.26 18.79 -21.31
CA LEU A 209 3.33 17.97 -22.09
C LEU A 209 3.00 18.55 -23.49
N PRO A 210 2.72 19.86 -23.63
CA PRO A 210 2.38 20.45 -24.92
C PRO A 210 3.56 20.41 -25.92
N ASP A 211 4.80 20.42 -25.43
CA ASP A 211 6.02 20.45 -26.25
C ASP A 211 6.65 19.05 -26.42
N SER A 212 5.94 17.99 -25.99
CA SER A 212 6.46 16.62 -25.98
C SER A 212 5.64 15.69 -26.87
N LEU A 213 6.32 14.71 -27.48
CA LEU A 213 5.67 13.70 -28.33
C LEU A 213 4.66 12.85 -27.55
N ASN A 214 4.95 12.57 -26.29
CA ASN A 214 4.04 11.92 -25.37
C ASN A 214 4.40 12.31 -23.94
N TRP A 215 3.58 11.89 -22.99
CA TRP A 215 3.80 12.19 -21.58
C TRP A 215 5.04 11.51 -20.99
N GLN A 216 5.47 10.35 -21.52
CA GLN A 216 6.66 9.64 -21.05
C GLN A 216 7.92 10.44 -21.37
N THR A 217 7.98 11.06 -22.56
CA THR A 217 9.06 11.97 -22.94
C THR A 217 9.10 13.19 -22.02
N ALA A 218 7.94 13.79 -21.71
CA ALA A 218 7.87 14.90 -20.76
C ALA A 218 8.31 14.47 -19.35
N PHE A 219 7.94 13.26 -18.94
CA PHE A 219 8.32 12.68 -17.65
C PHE A 219 9.84 12.49 -17.56
N LEU A 220 10.46 11.76 -18.49
CA LEU A 220 11.91 11.52 -18.47
C LEU A 220 12.74 12.80 -18.63
N LYS A 221 12.25 13.82 -19.35
CA LYS A 221 12.91 15.13 -19.39
C LYS A 221 12.97 15.83 -18.03
N VAL A 222 12.02 15.55 -17.14
CA VAL A 222 11.90 16.21 -15.83
C VAL A 222 12.50 15.39 -14.70
N TYR A 223 12.40 14.07 -14.80
CA TYR A 223 12.88 13.13 -13.79
C TYR A 223 14.16 12.40 -14.24
N GLY A 224 14.81 12.83 -15.32
CA GLY A 224 15.97 12.14 -15.93
C GLY A 224 17.20 12.03 -15.03
N ASP A 225 17.29 12.86 -13.99
CA ASP A 225 18.31 12.77 -12.95
C ASP A 225 18.01 11.67 -11.91
N LEU A 226 16.76 11.20 -11.83
CA LEU A 226 16.32 10.12 -10.94
C LEU A 226 16.06 8.81 -11.69
N PHE A 227 15.60 8.90 -12.95
CA PHE A 227 15.22 7.76 -13.77
C PHE A 227 15.82 7.92 -15.18
N THR A 228 16.75 7.04 -15.53
CA THR A 228 17.37 7.02 -16.86
C THR A 228 16.36 6.66 -17.95
N ASP A 229 15.47 5.70 -17.65
CA ASP A 229 14.46 5.19 -18.56
C ASP A 229 13.19 4.77 -17.79
N MET A 230 12.18 4.28 -18.50
CA MET A 230 10.92 3.83 -17.88
C MET A 230 11.07 2.54 -17.07
N LEU A 231 12.12 1.73 -17.31
CA LEU A 231 12.38 0.52 -16.54
C LEU A 231 12.86 0.86 -15.13
N GLU A 232 13.67 1.92 -14.97
CA GLU A 232 14.03 2.45 -13.66
C GLU A 232 12.80 2.97 -12.89
N VAL A 233 11.82 3.55 -13.59
CA VAL A 233 10.54 3.96 -12.98
C VAL A 233 9.75 2.74 -12.50
N GLU A 234 9.71 1.66 -13.28
CA GLU A 234 9.06 0.39 -12.91
C GLU A 234 9.70 -0.22 -11.65
N LYS A 235 11.04 -0.28 -11.59
CA LYS A 235 11.78 -0.77 -10.42
C LYS A 235 11.50 0.09 -9.19
N TRP A 236 11.58 1.42 -9.34
CA TRP A 236 11.27 2.35 -8.27
C TRP A 236 9.85 2.19 -7.75
N TRP A 237 8.88 2.04 -8.66
CA TRP A 237 7.49 1.83 -8.31
C TRP A 237 7.27 0.53 -7.52
N ALA A 238 7.89 -0.58 -7.95
CA ALA A 238 7.84 -1.84 -7.23
C ALA A 238 8.36 -1.67 -5.78
N VAL A 239 9.48 -0.95 -5.60
CA VAL A 239 10.01 -0.61 -4.26
C VAL A 239 9.02 0.24 -3.46
N MET A 240 8.37 1.23 -4.09
CA MET A 240 7.36 2.05 -3.42
C MET A 240 6.17 1.25 -2.92
N ILE A 241 5.70 0.26 -3.69
CA ILE A 241 4.64 -0.66 -3.27
C ILE A 241 5.08 -1.48 -2.05
N VAL A 242 6.29 -2.07 -2.09
CA VAL A 242 6.81 -2.88 -0.99
C VAL A 242 6.98 -2.02 0.27
N GLN A 243 7.59 -0.84 0.17
CA GLN A 243 7.76 0.07 1.30
C GLN A 243 6.42 0.55 1.88
N PHE A 244 5.43 0.79 1.02
CA PHE A 244 4.12 1.28 1.45
C PHE A 244 3.27 0.19 2.12
N THR A 245 3.29 -1.03 1.59
CA THR A 245 2.50 -2.16 2.11
C THR A 245 3.22 -2.94 3.21
N GLY A 246 4.55 -2.81 3.29
CA GLY A 246 5.40 -3.61 4.18
C GLY A 246 5.49 -5.08 3.77
N GLN A 247 5.09 -5.42 2.53
CA GLN A 247 5.09 -6.78 1.99
C GLN A 247 5.77 -6.81 0.64
N ASN A 248 6.69 -7.76 0.45
CA ASN A 248 7.21 -8.05 -0.88
C ASN A 248 6.19 -8.91 -1.66
N GLN A 249 5.24 -8.24 -2.34
CA GLN A 249 4.16 -8.92 -3.08
C GLN A 249 4.65 -9.80 -4.24
N TYR A 250 5.89 -9.56 -4.71
CA TYR A 250 6.55 -10.34 -5.75
C TYR A 250 7.31 -11.55 -5.19
N GLN A 251 7.29 -11.74 -3.87
CA GLN A 251 7.98 -12.81 -3.16
C GLN A 251 7.04 -13.43 -2.11
N ASN A 252 5.76 -13.58 -2.46
CA ASN A 252 4.77 -14.25 -1.63
C ASN A 252 5.12 -15.74 -1.50
N TRP A 253 5.75 -16.12 -0.40
CA TRP A 253 5.71 -17.51 0.04
C TRP A 253 4.24 -17.93 0.19
N THR A 254 3.89 -19.12 -0.29
CA THR A 254 2.61 -19.71 0.09
C THR A 254 2.53 -19.83 1.61
N LEU A 255 1.33 -19.89 2.19
CA LEU A 255 1.20 -20.03 3.65
C LEU A 255 1.99 -21.24 4.18
N LEU A 256 1.98 -22.34 3.42
CA LEU A 256 2.72 -23.56 3.76
C LEU A 256 4.24 -23.34 3.68
N GLU A 257 4.74 -22.76 2.59
CA GLU A 257 6.16 -22.41 2.46
C GLU A 257 6.62 -21.45 3.54
N ALA A 258 5.79 -20.48 3.91
CA ALA A 258 6.11 -19.52 4.95
C ALA A 258 6.18 -20.18 6.34
N VAL A 259 5.30 -21.14 6.62
CA VAL A 259 5.38 -21.97 7.84
C VAL A 259 6.67 -22.78 7.85
N GLU A 260 7.01 -23.47 6.76
CA GLU A 260 8.25 -24.25 6.67
C GLU A 260 9.50 -23.38 6.81
N LYS A 261 9.50 -22.21 6.19
CA LYS A 261 10.60 -21.23 6.32
C LYS A 261 10.70 -20.69 7.74
N LEU A 262 9.58 -20.45 8.42
CA LEU A 262 9.57 -20.04 9.82
C LEU A 262 10.14 -21.13 10.72
N GLU A 263 9.70 -22.39 10.55
CA GLU A 263 10.22 -23.52 11.32
C GLU A 263 11.71 -23.73 11.11
N ASN A 264 12.18 -23.71 9.86
CA ASN A 264 13.59 -23.81 9.55
C ASN A 264 14.38 -22.64 10.14
N LEU A 265 13.80 -21.43 10.13
CA LEU A 265 14.40 -20.28 10.78
C LEU A 265 14.45 -20.42 12.30
N LEU A 266 13.54 -21.16 12.95
CA LEU A 266 13.58 -21.43 14.39
C LEU A 266 14.60 -22.51 14.79
N LYS A 267 15.13 -23.29 13.84
CA LYS A 267 16.20 -24.26 14.09
C LYS A 267 17.58 -23.57 14.22
N LEU A 268 18.46 -24.19 14.99
CA LEU A 268 19.83 -23.74 15.22
C LEU A 268 20.82 -24.71 14.56
N PRO A 269 21.82 -24.22 13.81
CA PRO A 269 22.89 -25.07 13.32
C PRO A 269 23.71 -25.53 14.53
N ALA A 270 23.98 -26.83 14.63
CA ALA A 270 24.86 -27.36 15.65
C ALA A 270 25.94 -28.23 15.01
N GLU A 271 27.16 -27.69 14.93
CA GLU A 271 28.34 -28.54 14.85
C GLU A 271 28.61 -29.10 16.25
N ILE A 272 28.16 -30.33 16.53
CA ILE A 272 28.54 -31.03 17.75
C ILE A 272 29.78 -31.88 17.43
N LYS A 273 30.96 -31.47 17.94
CA LYS A 273 32.10 -32.37 18.06
C LYS A 273 31.87 -33.28 19.28
N LEU A 274 31.48 -34.53 19.04
CA LEU A 274 31.26 -35.52 20.12
C LEU A 274 32.54 -36.30 20.50
N SER A 275 33.60 -36.26 19.69
CA SER A 275 34.96 -36.72 20.03
C SER A 275 35.94 -36.27 18.92
N ASP A 276 37.24 -36.17 19.20
CA ASP A 276 38.28 -35.75 18.24
C ASP A 276 38.48 -36.72 17.04
N ALA A 277 37.72 -37.82 16.98
CA ALA A 277 37.87 -38.87 15.96
C ALA A 277 36.66 -39.05 15.01
N ASP A 278 35.55 -38.33 15.18
CA ASP A 278 34.36 -38.50 14.33
C ASP A 278 33.96 -37.21 13.58
N SER A 279 33.58 -37.39 12.32
CA SER A 279 33.09 -36.33 11.44
C SER A 279 31.79 -35.72 11.99
N PRO A 280 31.62 -34.39 12.00
CA PRO A 280 30.44 -33.74 12.58
C PRO A 280 29.17 -34.12 11.81
N PHE A 281 28.15 -34.59 12.53
CA PHE A 281 26.79 -34.75 11.99
C PHE A 281 26.03 -33.43 12.14
N ASP A 282 25.40 -32.96 11.05
CA ASP A 282 24.44 -31.85 11.07
C ASP A 282 23.18 -32.26 11.84
N ALA A 283 23.16 -32.05 13.16
CA ALA A 283 21.96 -32.18 13.97
C ALA A 283 21.27 -30.82 14.08
N GLU A 284 20.09 -30.66 13.46
CA GLU A 284 19.28 -29.46 13.65
C GLU A 284 18.73 -29.40 15.08
N ILE A 285 19.21 -28.45 15.90
CA ILE A 285 18.78 -28.31 17.31
C ILE A 285 17.68 -27.25 17.43
N THR A 286 16.64 -27.53 18.23
CA THR A 286 15.57 -26.57 18.55
C THR A 286 16.02 -25.53 19.58
N ILE A 287 15.39 -24.34 19.59
CA ILE A 287 15.66 -23.31 20.61
C ILE A 287 15.43 -23.86 22.03
N GLN A 288 14.42 -24.72 22.23
CA GLN A 288 14.13 -25.36 23.51
C GLN A 288 15.26 -26.28 23.98
N GLN A 289 15.89 -27.02 23.08
CA GLN A 289 17.05 -27.86 23.42
C GLN A 289 18.28 -27.01 23.74
N ALA A 290 18.54 -25.95 22.98
CA ALA A 290 19.62 -25.01 23.27
C ALA A 290 19.45 -24.32 24.63
N LEU A 291 18.21 -23.95 25.00
CA LEU A 291 17.88 -23.38 26.31
C LEU A 291 18.23 -24.29 27.49
N ARG A 292 18.21 -25.63 27.30
CA ARG A 292 18.53 -26.61 28.35
C ARG A 292 20.01 -26.97 28.42
N GLY A 293 20.69 -27.02 27.27
CA GLY A 293 22.01 -27.65 27.16
C GLY A 293 23.19 -26.71 26.90
N TRP A 294 22.97 -25.49 26.40
CA TRP A 294 24.06 -24.60 25.99
C TRP A 294 24.49 -23.64 27.11
N ASP A 295 25.75 -23.19 27.04
CA ASP A 295 26.24 -22.11 27.90
C ASP A 295 25.56 -20.77 27.55
N PHE A 296 25.36 -19.91 28.54
CA PHE A 296 24.65 -18.66 28.36
C PHE A 296 25.35 -17.67 27.41
N GLU A 297 26.67 -17.63 27.36
CA GLU A 297 27.38 -16.73 26.44
C GLU A 297 27.13 -17.12 24.97
N VAL A 298 27.09 -18.44 24.70
CA VAL A 298 26.73 -18.98 23.39
C VAL A 298 25.25 -18.72 23.10
N GLN A 299 24.35 -19.02 24.05
CA GLN A 299 22.91 -18.74 23.91
C GLN A 299 22.64 -17.27 23.59
N LYS A 300 23.28 -16.34 24.30
CA LYS A 300 23.06 -14.90 24.14
C LYS A 300 23.39 -14.44 22.73
N SER A 301 24.56 -14.78 22.22
CA SER A 301 24.98 -14.39 20.87
C SER A 301 24.10 -15.02 19.78
N THR A 302 23.81 -16.33 19.89
CA THR A 302 22.97 -17.05 18.93
C THR A 302 21.53 -16.56 18.95
N PHE A 303 20.93 -16.30 20.12
CA PHE A 303 19.56 -15.83 20.24
C PHE A 303 19.39 -14.38 19.78
N GLN A 304 20.39 -13.51 20.00
CA GLN A 304 20.39 -12.16 19.42
C GLN A 304 20.43 -12.20 17.90
N GLN A 305 21.26 -13.07 17.31
CA GLN A 305 21.26 -13.29 15.87
C GLN A 305 19.91 -13.81 15.37
N LYS A 306 19.28 -14.73 16.11
CA LYS A 306 17.97 -15.27 15.79
C LYS A 306 16.85 -14.22 15.84
N ILE A 307 16.86 -13.34 16.84
CA ILE A 307 15.93 -12.20 16.92
C ILE A 307 16.07 -11.31 15.68
N ASN A 308 17.30 -10.99 15.27
CA ASN A 308 17.53 -10.20 14.06
C ASN A 308 17.02 -10.91 12.79
N GLN A 309 17.23 -12.23 12.68
CA GLN A 309 16.68 -13.04 11.59
C GLN A 309 15.15 -13.04 11.56
N LEU A 310 14.49 -13.11 12.73
CA LEU A 310 13.02 -13.02 12.85
C LEU A 310 12.51 -11.63 12.43
N ILE A 311 13.21 -10.55 12.80
CA ILE A 311 12.87 -9.18 12.39
C ILE A 311 12.93 -9.04 10.87
N VAL A 312 13.97 -9.58 10.23
CA VAL A 312 14.09 -9.57 8.75
C VAL A 312 13.04 -10.46 8.10
N ALA A 313 12.77 -11.65 8.66
CA ALA A 313 11.76 -12.57 8.15
C ALA A 313 10.36 -11.96 8.18
N ARG A 314 10.05 -11.13 9.19
CA ARG A 314 8.77 -10.41 9.30
C ARG A 314 8.38 -9.64 8.03
N LEU A 315 9.35 -9.09 7.29
CA LEU A 315 9.11 -8.33 6.05
C LEU A 315 8.61 -9.20 4.88
N LYS A 316 8.85 -10.51 4.95
CA LYS A 316 8.52 -11.49 3.91
C LYS A 316 7.36 -12.41 4.31
N MET A 317 6.92 -12.36 5.57
CA MET A 317 5.94 -13.29 6.11
C MET A 317 4.49 -12.91 5.76
N PRO A 318 3.63 -13.90 5.44
CA PRO A 318 2.19 -13.69 5.31
C PRO A 318 1.59 -13.13 6.60
N ARG A 319 0.52 -12.33 6.47
CA ARG A 319 -0.14 -11.64 7.59
C ARG A 319 -0.53 -12.56 8.75
N GLN A 320 -0.95 -13.78 8.42
CA GLN A 320 -1.39 -14.79 9.40
C GLN A 320 -0.25 -15.25 10.31
N LEU A 321 1.01 -15.19 9.84
CA LEU A 321 2.19 -15.62 10.59
C LEU A 321 2.93 -14.48 11.29
N ILE A 322 2.64 -13.21 10.97
CA ILE A 322 3.25 -12.05 11.63
C ILE A 322 3.11 -12.10 13.16
N PRO A 323 1.93 -12.43 13.74
CA PRO A 323 1.79 -12.56 15.19
C PRO A 323 2.75 -13.60 15.80
N PHE A 324 2.98 -14.72 15.11
CA PHE A 324 3.88 -15.77 15.55
C PHE A 324 5.34 -15.32 15.53
N VAL A 325 5.80 -14.71 14.44
CA VAL A 325 7.16 -14.17 14.32
C VAL A 325 7.45 -13.17 15.46
N ASN A 326 6.50 -12.29 15.75
CA ASN A 326 6.61 -11.33 16.85
C ASN A 326 6.60 -12.02 18.22
N GLU A 327 5.76 -13.04 18.40
CA GLU A 327 5.66 -13.80 19.65
C GLU A 327 6.98 -14.54 19.95
N TYR A 328 7.53 -15.29 18.99
CA TYR A 328 8.84 -15.95 19.14
C TYR A 328 9.94 -14.94 19.45
N GLY A 329 10.02 -13.84 18.69
CA GLY A 329 11.02 -12.80 18.91
C GLY A 329 10.94 -12.22 20.33
N ARG A 330 9.73 -11.92 20.81
CA ARG A 330 9.50 -11.39 22.17
C ARG A 330 9.85 -12.40 23.26
N ILE A 331 9.51 -13.68 23.09
CA ILE A 331 9.84 -14.73 24.07
C ILE A 331 11.36 -14.85 24.22
N ILE A 332 12.09 -14.93 23.10
CA ILE A 332 13.54 -15.06 23.08
C ILE A 332 14.21 -13.80 23.67
N GLU A 333 13.75 -12.60 23.29
CA GLU A 333 14.28 -11.34 23.80
C GLU A 333 14.07 -11.23 25.32
N THR A 334 12.87 -11.55 25.80
CA THR A 334 12.55 -11.52 27.23
C THR A 334 13.48 -12.44 28.02
N TYR A 335 13.73 -13.65 27.50
CA TYR A 335 14.68 -14.60 28.09
C TYR A 335 16.09 -14.00 28.17
N VAL A 336 16.63 -13.49 27.06
CA VAL A 336 17.99 -12.93 27.01
C VAL A 336 18.14 -11.77 28.00
N VAL A 337 17.15 -10.88 28.08
CA VAL A 337 17.15 -9.74 29.02
C VAL A 337 17.15 -10.22 30.46
N GLN A 338 16.21 -11.10 30.84
CA GLN A 338 16.10 -11.62 32.21
C GLN A 338 17.36 -12.38 32.63
N ARG A 339 17.91 -13.19 31.73
CA ARG A 339 19.10 -14.00 31.98
C ARG A 339 20.35 -13.13 32.16
N THR A 340 20.48 -12.06 31.37
CA THR A 340 21.55 -11.04 31.51
C THR A 340 21.45 -10.30 32.85
N GLN A 341 20.24 -9.96 33.30
CA GLN A 341 20.04 -9.32 34.61
C GLN A 341 20.46 -10.23 35.78
N ILE A 342 20.22 -11.54 35.68
CA ILE A 342 20.64 -12.51 36.70
C ILE A 342 22.16 -12.72 36.70
N GLN A 343 22.79 -12.70 35.52
CA GLN A 343 24.24 -12.82 35.41
C GLN A 343 24.95 -11.60 36.00
N SER A 344 24.43 -10.41 35.74
CA SER A 344 24.96 -9.13 36.25
C SER A 344 24.54 -8.78 37.69
N PHE A 345 23.69 -9.59 38.33
CA PHE A 345 23.19 -9.36 39.68
C PHE A 345 24.32 -9.39 40.73
N LYS A 346 24.52 -8.27 41.42
CA LYS A 346 25.42 -8.16 42.59
C LYS A 346 24.57 -8.21 43.88
N PRO A 347 24.66 -9.27 44.70
CA PRO A 347 23.82 -9.40 45.89
C PRO A 347 24.19 -8.35 46.94
N ARG A 348 23.18 -7.67 47.51
CA ARG A 348 23.32 -6.90 48.75
C ARG A 348 23.14 -7.84 49.94
N ARG A 349 23.66 -7.45 51.13
CA ARG A 349 23.61 -8.26 52.35
C ARG A 349 22.17 -8.75 52.61
N GLY A 350 21.97 -10.07 52.65
CA GLY A 350 20.66 -10.71 52.86
C GLY A 350 19.81 -11.02 51.61
N GLN A 351 20.24 -10.63 50.40
CA GLN A 351 19.51 -10.94 49.17
C GLN A 351 20.04 -12.23 48.50
N ALA A 352 19.14 -13.18 48.26
CA ALA A 352 19.42 -14.37 47.48
C ALA A 352 19.44 -14.06 45.98
N ARG A 353 20.37 -14.68 45.24
CA ARG A 353 20.43 -14.55 43.78
C ARG A 353 19.19 -15.19 43.14
N PRO A 354 18.55 -14.56 42.13
CA PRO A 354 17.41 -15.16 41.45
C PRO A 354 17.77 -16.49 40.79
N LYS A 355 16.87 -17.48 40.90
CA LYS A 355 17.06 -18.82 40.31
C LYS A 355 16.85 -18.77 38.80
N VAL A 356 17.69 -19.53 38.09
CA VAL A 356 17.71 -19.62 36.63
C VAL A 356 16.64 -20.57 36.08
N ALA A 357 16.54 -21.75 36.67
CA ALA A 357 15.65 -22.83 36.24
C ALA A 357 14.21 -22.37 35.95
N PRO A 358 13.53 -21.57 36.81
CA PRO A 358 12.15 -21.17 36.54
C PRO A 358 12.00 -20.30 35.28
N ILE A 359 13.02 -19.53 34.90
CA ILE A 359 12.99 -18.69 33.69
C ILE A 359 13.15 -19.56 32.44
N ILE A 360 14.06 -20.55 32.49
CA ILE A 360 14.23 -21.51 31.40
C ILE A 360 12.93 -22.28 31.20
N ASP A 361 12.34 -22.82 32.27
CA ASP A 361 11.10 -23.59 32.20
C ASP A 361 9.93 -22.77 31.69
N GLN A 362 9.80 -21.52 32.13
CA GLN A 362 8.76 -20.61 31.65
C GLN A 362 8.95 -20.29 30.17
N THR A 363 10.17 -20.02 29.73
CA THR A 363 10.49 -19.70 28.32
C THR A 363 10.15 -20.89 27.42
N ILE A 364 10.55 -22.11 27.81
CA ILE A 364 10.23 -23.34 27.08
C ILE A 364 8.72 -23.53 26.98
N ARG A 365 7.96 -23.36 28.07
CA ARG A 365 6.50 -23.48 28.04
C ARG A 365 5.84 -22.49 27.06
N LEU A 366 6.35 -21.26 26.97
CA LEU A 366 5.84 -20.26 26.04
C LEU A 366 6.15 -20.64 24.58
N LEU A 367 7.37 -21.12 24.30
CA LEU A 367 7.76 -21.60 22.97
C LEU A 367 6.91 -22.81 22.54
N ASP A 368 6.75 -23.81 23.41
CA ASP A 368 5.92 -24.99 23.13
C ASP A 368 4.44 -24.62 22.87
N GLY A 369 3.95 -23.59 23.57
CA GLY A 369 2.62 -23.04 23.35
C GLY A 369 2.46 -22.39 21.98
N ALA A 370 3.47 -21.67 21.52
CA ALA A 370 3.51 -21.08 20.17
C ALA A 370 3.60 -22.16 19.10
N ASP A 371 4.46 -23.18 19.28
CA ASP A 371 4.64 -24.31 18.36
C ASP A 371 3.32 -25.07 18.12
N ARG A 372 2.58 -25.39 19.19
CA ARG A 372 1.28 -26.07 19.08
C ARG A 372 0.27 -25.30 18.24
N ARG A 373 0.28 -23.97 18.31
CA ARG A 373 -0.60 -23.11 17.52
C ARG A 373 -0.11 -22.95 16.09
N LEU A 374 1.20 -22.96 15.86
CA LEU A 374 1.79 -22.90 14.53
C LEU A 374 1.44 -24.16 13.69
N VAL A 375 1.40 -25.33 14.32
CA VAL A 375 1.03 -26.61 13.66
C VAL A 375 -0.38 -26.59 13.04
N LEU A 376 -1.30 -25.76 13.56
CA LEU A 376 -2.66 -25.63 13.03
C LEU A 376 -2.70 -25.05 11.60
N PHE A 377 -1.61 -24.44 11.14
CA PHE A 377 -1.49 -23.90 9.78
C PHE A 377 -0.98 -24.92 8.76
N LYS A 378 -0.65 -26.16 9.19
CA LYS A 378 -0.28 -27.26 8.30
C LYS A 378 -1.48 -28.14 7.95
N PRO A 379 -1.59 -28.63 6.70
CA PRO A 379 -2.59 -29.64 6.36
C PRO A 379 -2.35 -30.91 7.19
N LYS A 380 -3.43 -31.56 7.66
CA LYS A 380 -3.36 -32.88 8.30
C LYS A 380 -2.65 -33.83 7.33
N VAL A 381 -1.46 -34.29 7.69
CA VAL A 381 -0.78 -35.36 6.96
C VAL A 381 -1.69 -36.58 7.05
N LEU A 382 -2.36 -36.90 5.94
CA LEU A 382 -3.01 -38.20 5.76
C LEU A 382 -1.88 -39.22 5.71
N THR A 383 -1.60 -39.88 6.83
CA THR A 383 -0.75 -41.07 6.87
C THR A 383 -1.28 -42.07 5.82
N PRO A 384 -0.47 -42.49 4.83
CA PRO A 384 -0.91 -43.47 3.86
C PRO A 384 -1.26 -44.77 4.58
N LYS A 385 -2.49 -45.25 4.35
CA LYS A 385 -2.99 -46.53 4.85
C LYS A 385 -2.09 -47.65 4.32
N PRO A 386 -1.65 -48.62 5.14
CA PRO A 386 -0.79 -49.69 4.67
C PRO A 386 -1.49 -50.48 3.55
N THR A 387 -0.86 -50.53 2.40
CA THR A 387 -1.32 -51.22 1.20
C THR A 387 -1.39 -52.72 1.51
N LYS A 388 -2.61 -53.27 1.54
CA LYS A 388 -2.80 -54.73 1.56
C LYS A 388 -2.23 -55.30 0.26
N GLN A 389 -1.27 -56.22 0.36
CA GLN A 389 -0.78 -57.02 -0.76
C GLN A 389 -1.95 -57.83 -1.35
N PRO A 390 -2.11 -57.88 -2.69
CA PRO A 390 -3.11 -58.72 -3.31
C PRO A 390 -2.65 -60.19 -3.26
N SER A 391 -3.52 -61.02 -2.71
CA SER A 391 -3.46 -62.49 -2.74
C SER A 391 -3.39 -62.99 -4.18
N GLN A 392 -2.33 -63.74 -4.50
CA GLN A 392 -2.25 -64.57 -5.69
C GLN A 392 -3.28 -65.70 -5.60
N SER A 393 -4.23 -65.71 -6.52
CA SER A 393 -5.09 -66.87 -6.78
C SER A 393 -4.66 -67.50 -8.11
N LEU A 394 -4.36 -68.79 -8.02
CA LEU A 394 -4.08 -69.71 -9.12
C LEU A 394 -5.09 -69.59 -10.27
N ASN A 395 -4.57 -69.72 -11.49
CA ASN A 395 -5.09 -70.61 -12.53
C ASN A 395 -3.93 -71.12 -13.38
#